data_AF-A0A221M8W9-F1
#
_entry.id   AF-A0A221M8W9-F1
#
_cell.length_a   1.000
_cell.length_b   1.000
_cell.length_c   1.000
_cell.angle_alpha   90.00
_cell.angle_beta   90.00
_cell.angle_gamma   90.00
#
_symmetry.space_group_name_H-M   'P 1'
#
loop_
_entity.id
_entity.type
_entity.pdbx_description
1 polymer ?
#
loop_
_entity_poly.entity_id
_entity_poly.type
_entity_poly.pdbx_seq_one_letter_code
_entity_poly.pdbx_strand_id
1 'polypeptide(L)'
;MSERKAYENKDIALIDILDVVLDKGVAIKGDLILSIAGIDLVYLDLRILISSVETLIQSNRETAEQLSSKRFTQEEEALDRVINKS
;
A
#
# COMPACT_ATOMS: atom_id res chain seq x y z
N MET A 1 -21.59 6.13 40.62
CA MET A 1 -21.26 5.08 39.62
C MET A 1 -21.30 5.64 38.20
N SER A 2 -20.50 6.69 37.88
CA SER A 2 -20.55 7.34 36.55
C SER A 2 -19.22 7.36 35.79
N GLU A 3 -18.12 6.87 36.38
CA GLU A 3 -16.80 6.92 35.74
C GLU A 3 -16.45 5.67 34.91
N ARG A 4 -17.03 4.49 35.20
CA ARG A 4 -16.69 3.25 34.46
C ARG A 4 -17.16 3.24 33.01
N LYS A 5 -18.27 3.90 32.69
CA LYS A 5 -18.82 3.94 31.32
C LYS A 5 -17.94 4.71 30.32
N ALA A 6 -17.13 5.66 30.80
CA ALA A 6 -16.29 6.47 29.92
C ALA A 6 -15.05 5.71 29.40
N TYR A 7 -14.55 4.73 30.16
CA TYR A 7 -13.41 3.91 29.75
C TYR A 7 -13.83 2.82 28.75
N GLU A 8 -14.94 2.12 29.03
CA GLU A 8 -15.48 1.09 28.14
C GLU A 8 -15.82 1.64 26.75
N ASN A 9 -16.35 2.87 26.68
CA ASN A 9 -16.64 3.53 25.40
C ASN A 9 -15.40 4.02 24.64
N LYS A 10 -14.27 4.24 25.33
CA LYS A 10 -13.00 4.65 24.71
C LYS A 10 -12.25 3.47 24.11
N ASP A 11 -12.29 2.32 24.77
CA ASP A 11 -11.63 1.10 24.29
C ASP A 11 -12.32 0.58 23.01
N ILE A 12 -13.66 0.66 22.95
CA ILE A 12 -14.43 0.34 21.75
C ILE A 12 -14.09 1.31 20.61
N ALA A 13 -13.98 2.62 20.88
CA ALA A 13 -13.61 3.57 19.84
C ALA A 13 -12.18 3.34 19.28
N LEU A 14 -11.23 2.92 20.11
CA LEU A 14 -9.87 2.63 19.65
C LEU A 14 -9.80 1.35 18.81
N ILE A 15 -10.57 0.32 19.19
CA ILE A 15 -10.58 -0.95 18.44
C ILE A 15 -11.18 -0.75 17.05
N ASP A 16 -12.24 0.05 16.94
CA ASP A 16 -12.87 0.38 15.64
C ASP A 16 -11.92 1.18 14.74
N ILE A 17 -11.15 2.12 15.31
CA ILE A 17 -10.11 2.86 14.58
C ILE A 17 -9.00 1.91 14.12
N LEU A 18 -8.52 1.04 15.01
CA LEU A 18 -7.46 0.09 14.69
C LEU A 18 -7.90 -0.87 13.59
N ASP A 19 -9.14 -1.37 13.63
CA ASP A 19 -9.70 -2.26 12.62
C ASP A 19 -9.70 -1.60 11.24
N VAL A 20 -10.20 -0.36 11.13
CA VAL A 20 -10.16 0.42 9.88
C VAL A 20 -8.73 0.63 9.38
N VAL A 21 -7.79 0.93 10.26
CA VAL A 21 -6.37 1.14 9.91
C VAL A 21 -5.71 -0.17 9.46
N LEU A 22 -6.01 -1.30 10.11
CA LEU A 22 -5.46 -2.60 9.76
C LEU A 22 -6.03 -3.13 8.44
N ASP A 23 -7.34 -2.99 8.22
CA ASP A 23 -8.04 -3.49 7.04
C ASP A 23 -7.82 -2.61 5.80
N LYS A 24 -8.00 -1.29 5.93
CA LYS A 24 -7.99 -0.37 4.79
C LYS A 24 -6.66 0.35 4.63
N GLY A 25 -5.88 0.46 5.69
CA GLY A 25 -4.71 1.31 5.73
C GLY A 25 -5.04 2.80 5.80
N VAL A 26 -4.04 3.61 6.08
CA VAL A 26 -4.09 5.07 6.13
C VAL A 26 -3.05 5.64 5.18
N ALA A 27 -3.50 6.51 4.27
CA ALA A 27 -2.62 7.31 3.43
C ALA A 27 -2.37 8.68 4.07
N ILE A 28 -1.10 9.03 4.26
CA ILE A 28 -0.64 10.31 4.81
C ILE A 28 0.10 11.06 3.69
N LYS A 29 -0.29 12.31 3.47
CA LYS A 29 0.47 13.24 2.64
C LYS A 29 1.10 14.31 3.51
N GLY A 30 2.33 14.67 3.22
CA GLY A 30 3.02 15.77 3.87
C GLY A 30 4.22 16.20 3.04
N ASP A 31 4.84 17.28 3.47
CA ASP A 31 6.05 17.78 2.87
C ASP A 31 7.14 18.00 3.92
N LEU A 32 8.40 17.90 3.49
CA LEU A 32 9.56 18.08 4.35
C LEU A 32 10.60 18.93 3.64
N ILE A 33 11.11 19.94 4.34
CA ILE A 33 12.22 20.77 3.89
C ILE A 33 13.44 20.49 4.74
N LEU A 34 14.54 20.09 4.11
CA LEU A 34 15.83 19.93 4.76
C LEU A 34 16.66 21.20 4.56
N SER A 35 17.02 21.82 5.67
CA SER A 35 17.68 23.12 5.69
C SER A 35 19.02 23.04 6.43
N ILE A 36 20.02 23.75 5.93
CA ILE A 36 21.34 23.87 6.57
C ILE A 36 21.68 25.35 6.69
N ALA A 37 22.06 25.79 7.89
CA ALA A 37 22.41 27.19 8.17
C ALA A 37 21.33 28.22 7.73
N GLY A 38 20.05 27.84 7.81
CA GLY A 38 18.93 28.70 7.42
C GLY A 38 18.69 28.78 5.91
N ILE A 39 19.33 27.90 5.13
CA ILE A 39 19.14 27.78 3.68
C ILE A 39 18.41 26.47 3.40
N ASP A 40 17.28 26.57 2.70
CA ASP A 40 16.48 25.43 2.26
C ASP A 40 17.20 24.75 1.08
N LEU A 41 17.56 23.47 1.24
CA LEU A 41 18.32 22.73 0.22
C LEU A 41 17.47 21.72 -0.53
N VAL A 42 16.57 21.04 0.17
CA VAL A 42 15.80 19.93 -0.38
C VAL A 42 14.36 20.04 0.07
N TYR A 43 13.44 20.03 -0.89
CA TYR A 43 12.00 19.88 -0.66
C TYR A 43 11.56 18.48 -1.06
N LEU A 44 10.80 17.81 -0.19
CA LEU A 44 10.30 16.45 -0.38
C LEU A 44 8.78 16.45 -0.29
N ASP A 45 8.08 15.99 -1.34
CA ASP A 45 6.66 15.60 -1.26
C ASP A 45 6.60 14.16 -0.76
N LEU A 46 6.08 13.97 0.46
CA LEU A 46 6.01 12.68 1.13
C LEU A 46 4.59 12.12 1.06
N ARG A 47 4.47 10.89 0.56
CA ARG A 47 3.23 10.11 0.58
C ARG A 47 3.51 8.77 1.21
N ILE A 48 2.88 8.50 2.34
CA ILE A 48 3.11 7.32 3.15
C ILE A 48 1.80 6.56 3.26
N LEU A 49 1.83 5.25 3.00
CA LEU A 49 0.70 4.36 3.27
C LEU A 49 1.06 3.47 4.46
N ILE A 50 0.26 3.51 5.51
CA ILE A 50 0.37 2.62 6.67
C ILE A 50 -0.74 1.59 6.54
N SER A 51 -0.43 0.30 6.51
CA SER A 51 -1.44 -0.77 6.51
C SER A 51 -0.90 -2.01 7.20
N SER A 52 -1.78 -2.98 7.49
CA SER A 52 -1.35 -4.26 8.05
C SER A 52 -0.32 -4.94 7.16
N VAL A 53 0.64 -5.64 7.78
CA VAL A 53 1.70 -6.37 7.08
C VAL A 53 1.11 -7.41 6.11
N GLU A 54 0.02 -8.06 6.49
CA GLU A 54 -0.68 -9.04 5.66
C GLU A 54 -1.24 -8.42 4.37
N THR A 55 -1.89 -7.25 4.49
CA THR A 55 -2.41 -6.45 3.36
C THR A 55 -1.29 -5.95 2.44
N LEU A 56 -0.15 -5.53 3.01
CA LEU A 56 1.02 -5.11 2.24
C LEU A 56 1.60 -6.26 1.40
N ILE A 57 1.76 -7.45 1.99
CA ILE A 57 2.33 -8.61 1.30
C ILE A 57 1.41 -9.08 0.16
N GLN A 58 0.09 -9.09 0.38
CA GLN A 58 -0.89 -9.48 -0.64
C GLN A 58 -0.87 -8.54 -1.85
N SER A 59 -0.86 -7.22 -1.63
CA SER A 59 -0.84 -6.22 -2.70
C SER A 59 0.43 -6.25 -3.59
N ASN A 60 1.59 -6.58 -2.99
CA ASN A 60 2.85 -6.66 -3.73
C ASN A 60 2.89 -7.89 -4.65
N ARG A 61 2.30 -9.01 -4.22
CA ARG A 61 2.23 -10.25 -4.99
C ARG A 61 1.38 -10.11 -6.25
N GLU A 62 0.23 -9.45 -6.14
CA GLU A 62 -0.65 -9.15 -7.28
C GLU A 62 0.01 -8.19 -8.29
N THR A 63 0.80 -7.23 -7.81
CA THR A 63 1.52 -6.28 -8.67
C THR A 63 2.68 -6.96 -9.42
N ALA A 64 3.41 -7.87 -8.77
CA ALA A 64 4.49 -8.63 -9.39
C ALA A 64 3.99 -9.63 -10.45
N GLU A 65 2.84 -10.26 -10.23
CA GLU A 65 2.23 -11.22 -11.17
C GLU A 65 1.69 -10.55 -12.44
N GLN A 66 1.15 -9.32 -12.35
CA GLN A 66 0.67 -8.54 -13.50
C GLN A 66 1.80 -8.03 -14.42
N LEU A 67 3.02 -7.82 -13.89
CA LEU A 67 4.18 -7.41 -14.69
C LEU A 67 4.77 -8.58 -15.50
N SER A 68 4.67 -9.82 -14.98
CA SER A 68 5.19 -11.03 -15.62
C SER A 68 4.30 -11.52 -16.78
N SER A 69 2.98 -11.35 -16.64
CA SER A 69 1.98 -11.96 -17.54
C SER A 69 1.65 -11.16 -18.81
N LYS A 70 2.20 -9.95 -19.01
CA LYS A 70 1.97 -9.16 -20.25
C LYS A 70 3.09 -9.21 -21.30
N ARG A 71 4.23 -9.85 -21.04
CA ARG A 71 5.35 -9.89 -22.01
C ARG A 71 5.74 -11.28 -22.54
N PHE A 72 5.28 -12.37 -21.94
CA PHE A 72 5.68 -13.71 -22.37
C PHE A 72 4.61 -14.43 -23.21
N THR A 73 3.32 -14.18 -22.96
CA THR A 73 2.21 -14.90 -23.63
C THR A 73 2.03 -14.52 -25.10
N GLN A 74 2.55 -13.37 -25.54
CA GLN A 74 2.40 -12.91 -26.93
C GLN A 74 3.42 -13.54 -27.88
N GLU A 75 4.55 -14.05 -27.37
CA GLU A 75 5.60 -14.64 -28.21
C GLU A 75 5.37 -16.14 -28.45
N GLU A 76 4.89 -16.88 -27.43
CA GLU A 76 4.63 -18.33 -27.56
C GLU A 76 3.50 -18.65 -28.55
N GLU A 77 2.46 -17.82 -28.67
CA GLU A 77 1.37 -18.04 -29.64
C GLU A 77 1.77 -17.80 -31.11
N ALA A 78 2.87 -17.10 -31.36
CA ALA A 78 3.33 -16.82 -32.73
C ALA A 78 4.13 -17.97 -33.33
N LEU A 79 4.81 -18.77 -32.50
CA LEU A 79 5.67 -19.87 -32.96
C LEU A 79 4.87 -21.15 -33.27
N ASP A 80 3.80 -21.42 -32.52
CA ASP A 80 2.99 -22.64 -32.69
C ASP A 80 2.15 -22.64 -33.98
N ARG A 81 1.73 -21.44 -34.42
CA ARG A 81 1.02 -21.26 -35.72
C ARG A 81 1.91 -21.48 -36.94
N VAL A 82 3.22 -21.30 -36.81
CA VAL A 82 4.17 -21.49 -37.93
C VAL A 82 4.58 -22.96 -38.06
N ILE A 83 4.67 -23.68 -36.95
CA ILE A 83 5.11 -25.08 -36.93
C ILE A 83 4.00 -26.04 -37.40
N ASN A 84 2.72 -25.76 -37.11
CA ASN A 84 1.61 -26.66 -37.44
C ASN A 84 0.92 -26.37 -38.80
N LYS A 85 1.65 -25.84 -39.79
CA LYS A 85 1.12 -25.59 -41.14
C LYS A 85 2.04 -26.09 -42.27
N SER A 86 2.61 -27.27 -42.13
CA SER A 86 3.25 -28.00 -43.23
C SER A 86 2.86 -29.47 -43.20
#